data_AF-A0AB94ISN6-F1
#
_entry.id   AF-A0AB94ISN6-F1
#
_cell.length_a   1.000
_cell.length_b   1.000
_cell.length_c   1.000
_cell.angle_alpha   90.00
_cell.angle_beta   90.00
_cell.angle_gamma   90.00
#
_symmetry.space_group_name_H-M   'P 1'
#
loop_
_entity.id
_entity.type
_entity.pdbx_description
1 polymer ?
#
loop_
_entity_poly.entity_id
_entity_poly.type
_entity_poly.pdbx_seq_one_letter_code
_entity_poly.pdbx_strand_id
1 'polypeptide(L)'
;MLFMQYFLYVIFPWLTLLIAIFLFFWSMSTKSWKLMLLSVVVFLPDTLFLVFMDLEKILNIFLFLPILQIIFMIILFTTRENNTI
;
A
#
# COMPACT_ATOMS: atom_id res chain seq x y z
N MET A 1 -24.62 0.25 17.18
CA MET A 1 -23.60 -0.82 17.00
C MET A 1 -23.31 -1.09 15.52
N LEU A 2 -24.34 -1.31 14.69
CA LEU A 2 -24.19 -1.54 13.24
C LEU A 2 -23.37 -0.47 12.48
N PHE A 3 -23.58 0.82 12.78
CA PHE A 3 -22.83 1.90 12.13
C PHE A 3 -21.31 1.82 12.38
N MET A 4 -20.89 1.57 13.63
CA MET A 4 -19.48 1.44 13.99
C MET A 4 -18.81 0.27 13.28
N GLN A 5 -19.51 -0.87 13.17
CA GLN A 5 -19.01 -2.04 12.43
C GLN A 5 -18.89 -1.75 10.92
N TYR A 6 -19.89 -1.11 10.33
CA TYR A 6 -19.86 -0.76 8.92
C TYR A 6 -18.72 0.22 8.61
N PHE A 7 -18.52 1.19 9.50
CA PHE A 7 -17.41 2.14 9.37
C PHE A 7 -16.05 1.44 9.48
N LEU A 8 -15.85 0.59 10.48
CA LEU A 8 -14.58 -0.09 10.73
C LEU A 8 -14.22 -1.14 9.67
N TYR A 9 -15.19 -1.89 9.16
CA TYR A 9 -14.90 -3.00 8.24
C TYR A 9 -15.07 -2.63 6.78
N VAL A 10 -15.93 -1.66 6.45
CA VAL A 10 -16.13 -1.25 5.07
C VAL A 10 -15.35 0.01 4.79
N ILE A 11 -15.61 1.10 5.51
CA ILE A 11 -15.10 2.44 5.14
C ILE A 11 -13.62 2.62 5.49
N PHE A 12 -13.21 2.16 6.68
CA PHE A 12 -11.86 2.37 7.21
C PHE A 12 -10.77 1.73 6.33
N PRO A 13 -10.88 0.47 5.85
CA PRO A 13 -9.89 -0.12 4.96
C PRO A 13 -9.72 0.63 3.64
N TRP A 14 -10.81 1.18 3.06
CA TRP A 14 -10.69 2.00 1.84
C TRP A 14 -9.93 3.31 2.09
N LEU A 15 -10.16 3.92 3.26
CA LEU A 15 -9.49 5.16 3.67
C LEU A 15 -7.99 4.95 3.88
N THR A 16 -7.60 3.89 4.59
CA THR A 16 -6.19 3.54 4.82
C THR A 16 -5.48 3.15 3.52
N LEU A 17 -6.18 2.47 2.61
CA LEU A 17 -5.67 2.12 1.29
C LEU A 17 -5.41 3.37 0.44
N LEU A 18 -6.30 4.37 0.45
CA LEU A 18 -6.05 5.67 -0.20
C LEU A 18 -4.84 6.40 0.38
N ILE A 19 -4.67 6.38 1.70
CA ILE A 19 -3.50 6.97 2.38
C ILE A 19 -2.22 6.27 1.95
N ALA A 20 -2.24 4.93 1.86
CA ALA A 20 -1.10 4.16 1.43
C ALA A 20 -0.74 4.41 -0.06
N ILE A 21 -1.73 4.61 -0.95
CA ILE A 21 -1.49 5.06 -2.33
C ILE A 21 -0.82 6.43 -2.35
N PHE A 22 -1.33 7.36 -1.56
CA PHE A 22 -0.75 8.70 -1.47
C PHE A 22 0.71 8.65 -0.99
N LEU A 23 0.99 7.88 0.07
CA LEU A 23 2.35 7.66 0.59
C LEU A 23 3.26 7.04 -0.46
N PHE A 24 2.74 6.11 -1.27
CA PHE A 24 3.51 5.49 -2.35
C PHE A 24 3.92 6.52 -3.42
N PHE A 25 2.98 7.30 -3.96
CA PHE A 25 3.32 8.34 -4.95
C PHE A 25 4.24 9.41 -4.36
N TRP A 26 4.01 9.80 -3.10
CA TRP A 26 4.88 10.72 -2.39
C TRP A 26 6.30 10.15 -2.24
N SER A 27 6.42 8.86 -1.92
CA SER A 27 7.72 8.18 -1.79
C SER A 27 8.48 8.14 -3.11
N MET A 28 7.78 7.98 -4.25
CA MET A 28 8.36 8.07 -5.59
C MET A 28 8.87 9.47 -5.88
N SER A 29 8.07 10.50 -5.60
CA SER A 29 8.44 11.90 -5.83
C SER A 29 9.63 12.33 -4.98
N THR A 30 9.64 11.94 -3.70
CA THR A 30 10.71 12.28 -2.76
C THR A 30 11.88 11.30 -2.74
N LYS A 31 11.83 10.23 -3.54
CA LYS A 31 12.79 9.11 -3.55
C LYS A 31 13.10 8.58 -2.14
N SER A 32 12.10 8.57 -1.27
CA SER A 32 12.27 8.22 0.15
C SER A 32 11.90 6.76 0.41
N TRP A 33 12.91 5.94 0.69
CA TRP A 33 12.73 4.52 1.02
C TRP A 33 11.87 4.31 2.29
N LYS A 34 11.93 5.23 3.26
CA LYS A 34 11.14 5.16 4.49
C LYS A 34 9.64 5.27 4.21
N LEU A 35 9.27 6.19 3.30
CA LEU A 35 7.87 6.41 2.92
C LEU A 35 7.36 5.26 2.06
N MET A 36 8.21 4.67 1.22
CA MET A 36 7.91 3.47 0.44
C MET A 36 7.62 2.26 1.36
N LEU A 37 8.43 2.06 2.40
CA LEU A 37 8.17 1.03 3.41
C LEU A 37 6.87 1.30 4.17
N LEU A 38 6.64 2.55 4.57
CA LEU A 38 5.40 2.94 5.27
C LEU A 38 4.17 2.63 4.41
N SER A 39 4.22 2.94 3.10
CA SER A 39 3.11 2.63 2.19
C SER A 39 2.86 1.13 2.12
N VAL A 40 3.91 0.29 2.05
CA VAL A 40 3.75 -1.17 2.01
C VAL A 40 3.15 -1.71 3.31
N VAL A 41 3.63 -1.24 4.46
CA VAL A 41 3.17 -1.69 5.78
C VAL A 41 1.70 -1.37 6.03
N VAL A 42 1.19 -0.25 5.50
CA VAL A 42 -0.23 0.08 5.58
C VAL A 42 -1.04 -0.67 4.52
N PHE A 43 -0.54 -0.75 3.28
CA PHE A 43 -1.28 -1.31 2.14
C PHE A 43 -1.47 -2.83 2.22
N LEU A 44 -0.48 -3.57 2.73
CA LEU A 44 -0.47 -5.04 2.74
C LEU A 44 -1.53 -5.66 3.69
N PRO A 45 -1.68 -5.23 4.95
CA PRO A 45 -2.76 -5.72 5.80
C PRO A 45 -4.15 -5.32 5.28
N ASP A 46 -4.30 -4.11 4.70
CA ASP A 46 -5.57 -3.65 4.13
C ASP A 46 -5.98 -4.48 2.91
N THR A 47 -5.03 -4.76 2.01
CA THR A 47 -5.29 -5.62 0.87
C THR A 47 -5.60 -7.04 1.28
N LEU A 48 -4.83 -7.63 2.20
CA LEU A 48 -5.15 -8.96 2.73
C LEU A 48 -6.54 -8.99 3.37
N PHE A 49 -6.88 -7.98 4.16
CA PHE A 49 -8.21 -7.88 4.79
C PHE A 49 -9.32 -7.82 3.74
N LEU A 50 -9.17 -6.99 2.70
CA LEU A 50 -10.13 -6.91 1.60
C LEU A 50 -10.18 -8.20 0.75
N VAL A 51 -9.06 -8.93 0.62
CA VAL A 51 -9.00 -10.24 -0.04
C VAL A 51 -9.90 -11.23 0.70
N PHE A 52 -9.76 -11.31 2.02
CA PHE A 52 -10.54 -12.23 2.84
C PHE A 52 -12.02 -11.85 2.95
N MET A 53 -12.41 -10.63 2.55
CA MET A 53 -13.81 -10.17 2.53
C MET A 53 -14.54 -10.41 1.21
N ASP A 54 -14.00 -11.24 0.30
CA ASP A 54 -14.63 -11.63 -0.98
C ASP A 54 -15.02 -10.44 -1.89
N LEU A 55 -14.29 -9.33 -1.81
CA LEU A 55 -14.45 -8.17 -2.70
C LEU A 55 -13.75 -8.39 -4.07
N GLU A 56 -13.97 -9.56 -4.69
CA GLU A 56 -13.20 -10.10 -5.82
C GLU A 56 -12.94 -9.13 -6.99
N LYS A 57 -13.93 -8.29 -7.34
CA LYS A 57 -13.85 -7.45 -8.55
C LYS A 57 -12.96 -6.23 -8.41
N ILE A 58 -12.97 -5.58 -7.24
CA ILE A 58 -12.20 -4.34 -7.03
C ILE A 58 -10.77 -4.69 -6.62
N LEU A 59 -10.62 -5.78 -5.87
CA LEU A 59 -9.37 -6.26 -5.31
C LEU A 59 -8.31 -6.64 -6.36
N ASN A 60 -8.72 -7.20 -7.49
CA ASN A 60 -7.79 -7.60 -8.56
C ASN A 60 -6.97 -6.43 -9.11
N ILE A 61 -7.53 -5.22 -9.15
CA ILE A 61 -6.81 -4.00 -9.56
C ILE A 61 -5.82 -3.58 -8.47
N PHE A 62 -6.23 -3.70 -7.21
CA PHE A 62 -5.39 -3.33 -6.06
C PHE A 62 -4.27 -4.32 -5.78
N LEU A 63 -4.39 -5.60 -6.18
CA LEU A 63 -3.33 -6.61 -6.05
C LEU A 63 -2.11 -6.34 -6.94
N PHE A 64 -2.25 -5.54 -7.99
CA PHE A 64 -1.10 -5.15 -8.82
C PHE A 64 -0.23 -4.07 -8.15
N LEU A 65 -0.85 -3.21 -7.34
CA LEU A 65 -0.16 -2.12 -6.65
C LEU A 65 0.93 -2.56 -5.64
N PRO A 66 0.76 -3.58 -4.79
CA PRO A 66 1.77 -4.01 -3.83
C PRO A 66 2.93 -4.70 -4.54
N ILE A 67 2.68 -5.40 -5.64
CA ILE A 67 3.73 -5.96 -6.50
C ILE A 67 4.59 -4.82 -7.07
N LEU A 68 3.94 -3.77 -7.60
CA LEU A 68 4.62 -2.58 -8.08
C LEU A 68 5.42 -1.88 -6.97
N GLN A 69 4.87 -1.76 -5.77
CA GLN A 69 5.54 -1.20 -4.59
C GLN A 69 6.81 -1.96 -4.23
N ILE A 70 6.75 -3.29 -4.19
CA ILE A 70 7.91 -4.14 -3.88
C ILE A 70 8.99 -3.98 -4.95
N ILE A 71 8.62 -4.00 -6.24
CA ILE A 71 9.57 -3.81 -7.35
C ILE A 71 10.28 -2.47 -7.22
N PHE A 72 9.53 -1.38 -6.99
CA PHE A 72 10.11 -0.05 -6.83
C PHE A 72 10.99 0.08 -5.59
N MET A 73 10.62 -0.60 -4.49
CA MET A 73 11.44 -0.63 -3.29
C MET A 73 12.79 -1.30 -3.56
N ILE A 74 12.80 -2.43 -4.27
CA ILE A 74 14.04 -3.14 -4.66
C ILE A 74 14.90 -2.23 -5.54
N ILE A 75 14.31 -1.60 -6.56
CA ILE A 75 15.05 -0.69 -7.46
C ILE A 75 15.66 0.49 -6.68
N LEU A 76 14.89 1.16 -5.82
CA LEU A 76 15.38 2.26 -4.99
C LEU A 76 16.51 1.81 -4.05
N PHE A 77 16.38 0.61 -3.48
CA PHE A 77 17.38 0.05 -2.58
C PHE A 77 18.69 -0.22 -3.31
N THR A 78 18.65 -0.95 -4.43
CA THR A 78 19.84 -1.25 -5.26
C THR A 78 20.51 0.01 -5.80
N THR A 79 19.73 1.00 -6.25
CA THR A 79 20.28 2.26 -6.77
C THR A 79 20.99 3.08 -5.68
N ARG A 80 20.50 3.01 -4.44
CA ARG A 80 21.12 3.70 -3.32
C ARG A 80 22.44 3.07 -2.91
N GLU A 81 22.51 1.73 -2.91
CA GLU A 81 23.73 0.98 -2.61
C GLU A 81 24.85 1.29 -3.61
N ASN A 82 24.53 1.34 -4.91
CA ASN A 82 25.49 1.66 -5.98
C ASN A 82 26.01 3.11 -5.93
N ASN A 83 25.28 4.06 -5.34
CA ASN A 83 25.70 5.46 -5.21
C ASN A 83 26.52 5.74 -3.94
N THR A 84 26.74 4.74 -3.10
CA THR A 84 27.53 4.86 -1.85
C THR A 84 28.93 4.23 -1.95
N ILE A 85 29.34 3.81 -3.15
CA ILE A 85 30.69 3.33 -3.50
C ILE A 85 31.36 4.39 -4.35
#